data_AF-A0A9X8N718-F1
#
_entry.id   AF-A0A9X8N718-F1
#
_cell.length_a   1.000
_cell.length_b   1.000
_cell.length_c   1.000
_cell.angle_alpha   90.00
_cell.angle_beta   90.00
_cell.angle_gamma   90.00
#
_symmetry.space_group_name_H-M   'P 1'
#
loop_
_entity.id
_entity.type
_entity.pdbx_description
1 polymer ?
#
loop_
_entity_poly.entity_id
_entity_poly.type
_entity_poly.pdbx_seq_one_letter_code
_entity_poly.pdbx_strand_id
1 'polypeptide(L)'
;MEPKGSIAFGGPAHDYYQSGTGTPEGAEIGALVDFALIDEGVKVGDVEAFATARAVARTGLLIGGSAGGVVHEALRRLPSLPPGTTVVALVNDGGEKYLDTVFDDGWLAARGLLAPDVEREIDERLSKLRRN
;
A
#
# COMPACT_ATOMS: atom_id res chain seq x y z
N MET A 1 7.14 -5.14 2.01
CA MET A 1 6.66 -3.74 1.95
C MET A 1 6.25 -3.33 3.35
N GLU A 2 6.65 -2.15 3.79
CA GLU A 2 6.20 -1.53 5.04
C GLU A 2 5.84 -0.05 4.82
N PRO A 3 5.16 0.62 5.78
CA PRO A 3 4.91 2.05 5.71
C PRO A 3 6.19 2.88 5.74
N LYS A 4 6.19 4.03 5.07
CA LYS A 4 7.16 5.10 5.38
C LYS A 4 7.00 5.46 6.88
N GLY A 5 8.10 5.50 7.62
CA GLY A 5 8.12 5.70 9.08
C GLY A 5 8.27 4.42 9.91
N SER A 6 8.06 3.24 9.31
CA SER A 6 8.42 1.95 9.93
C SER A 6 9.94 1.74 9.96
N ILE A 7 10.45 1.02 10.96
CA ILE A 7 11.89 0.76 11.15
C ILE A 7 12.36 -0.61 10.63
N ALA A 8 11.47 -1.51 10.19
CA ALA A 8 11.86 -2.92 9.94
C ALA A 8 12.87 -3.07 8.79
N PHE A 9 12.83 -2.21 7.77
CA PHE A 9 13.86 -2.13 6.73
C PHE A 9 14.80 -0.91 6.90
N GLY A 10 14.90 -0.35 8.10
CA GLY A 10 15.72 0.83 8.43
C GLY A 10 15.09 2.18 8.03
N GLY A 11 15.88 3.27 8.06
CA GLY A 11 15.41 4.62 7.72
C GLY A 11 14.83 5.41 8.92
N PRO A 12 14.43 6.68 8.70
CA PRO A 12 13.91 7.52 9.77
C PRO A 12 12.51 7.07 10.19
N ALA A 13 12.30 6.97 11.50
CA ALA A 13 10.99 6.67 12.06
C ALA A 13 10.10 7.91 12.08
N HIS A 14 8.80 7.71 11.85
CA HIS A 14 7.74 8.70 12.06
C HIS A 14 6.38 8.01 12.07
N ASP A 15 5.35 8.71 12.54
CA ASP A 15 3.98 8.20 12.56
C ASP A 15 3.46 7.91 11.14
N TYR A 16 2.64 6.88 11.04
CA TYR A 16 1.91 6.47 9.83
C TYR A 16 0.54 5.94 10.22
N TYR A 17 -0.40 5.97 9.28
CA TYR A 17 -1.78 5.57 9.50
C TYR A 17 -2.12 4.18 8.95
N GLN A 18 -1.28 3.60 8.09
CA GLN A 18 -1.40 2.21 7.66
C GLN A 18 -1.43 1.28 8.88
N SER A 19 -2.53 0.54 9.02
CA SER A 19 -2.70 -0.44 10.11
C SER A 19 -2.20 -1.84 9.70
N GLY A 20 -1.83 -2.64 10.70
CA GLY A 20 -1.42 -4.03 10.55
C GLY A 20 0.01 -4.25 10.04
N THR A 21 0.52 -3.37 9.16
CA THR A 21 1.91 -3.41 8.67
C THR A 21 2.77 -2.32 9.32
N GLY A 22 4.08 -2.53 9.36
CA GLY A 22 5.06 -1.64 9.95
C GLY A 22 5.47 -2.02 11.38
N THR A 23 6.63 -1.52 11.78
CA THR A 23 7.23 -1.63 13.11
C THR A 23 7.59 -0.21 13.55
N PRO A 24 6.95 0.34 14.59
CA PRO A 24 7.22 1.71 15.04
C PRO A 24 8.58 1.82 15.75
N GLU A 25 9.03 3.04 15.99
CA GLU A 25 10.25 3.30 16.75
C GLU A 25 10.20 2.66 18.14
N GLY A 26 11.30 2.03 18.55
CA GLY A 26 11.42 1.38 19.86
C GLY A 26 10.73 0.01 19.97
N ALA A 27 10.02 -0.45 18.94
CA ALA A 27 9.51 -1.81 18.89
C ALA A 27 10.61 -2.82 18.52
N GLU A 28 10.49 -4.04 19.04
CA GLU A 28 11.35 -5.14 18.64
C GLU A 28 11.02 -5.55 17.19
N ILE A 29 12.05 -5.55 16.34
CA ILE A 29 11.89 -5.90 14.93
C ILE A 29 11.72 -7.42 14.81
N GLY A 30 10.49 -7.83 14.50
CA GLY A 30 10.17 -9.10 13.83
C GLY A 30 10.85 -10.35 14.39
N ALA A 31 10.53 -10.77 15.61
CA ALA A 31 11.07 -11.99 16.24
C ALA A 31 10.90 -13.28 15.41
N LEU A 32 10.01 -13.28 14.40
CA LEU A 32 9.70 -14.41 13.51
C LEU A 32 10.01 -14.11 12.03
N VAL A 33 10.76 -13.05 11.72
CA VAL A 33 11.09 -12.68 10.33
C VAL A 33 12.52 -13.08 10.02
N ASP A 34 12.70 -13.94 9.02
CA ASP A 34 14.02 -14.21 8.43
C ASP A 34 14.28 -13.23 7.28
N PHE A 35 15.04 -12.18 7.57
CA PHE A 35 15.38 -11.13 6.60
C PHE A 35 16.28 -11.62 5.47
N ALA A 36 16.98 -12.76 5.62
CA ALA A 36 17.81 -13.32 4.55
C ALA A 36 16.97 -13.86 3.37
N LEU A 37 15.67 -14.09 3.58
CA LEU A 37 14.72 -14.53 2.55
C LEU A 37 14.06 -13.35 1.80
N ILE A 38 14.38 -12.10 2.17
CA ILE A 38 13.81 -10.90 1.56
C ILE A 38 14.86 -10.27 0.65
N ASP A 39 14.64 -10.35 -0.67
CA ASP A 39 15.55 -9.73 -1.66
C ASP A 39 15.55 -8.20 -1.55
N GLU A 40 14.39 -7.60 -1.25
CA GLU A 40 14.26 -6.14 -1.21
C GLU A 40 13.18 -5.67 -0.21
N GLY A 41 13.59 -4.77 0.69
CA GLY A 41 12.71 -3.99 1.55
C GLY A 41 12.23 -2.71 0.85
N VAL A 42 10.92 -2.51 0.79
CA VAL A 42 10.29 -1.36 0.12
C VAL A 42 9.36 -0.62 1.07
N LYS A 43 9.34 0.71 0.97
CA LYS A 43 8.50 1.59 1.79
C LYS A 43 7.48 2.33 0.94
N VAL A 44 6.21 2.27 1.33
CA VAL A 44 5.09 2.98 0.67
C VAL A 44 4.45 3.91 1.71
N GLY A 45 4.04 5.12 1.30
CA GLY A 45 3.41 6.07 2.21
C GLY A 45 1.89 5.86 2.31
N ASP A 46 1.29 6.46 3.33
CA ASP A 46 -0.16 6.40 3.57
C ASP A 46 -0.96 6.89 2.36
N VAL A 47 -0.53 8.00 1.74
CA VAL A 47 -1.19 8.60 0.56
C VAL A 47 -1.26 7.59 -0.59
N GLU A 48 -0.11 7.04 -0.99
CA GLU A 48 -0.06 6.11 -2.11
C GLU A 48 -0.82 4.81 -1.79
N ALA A 49 -0.73 4.32 -0.56
CA ALA A 49 -1.42 3.12 -0.11
C ALA A 49 -2.94 3.29 -0.11
N PHE A 50 -3.46 4.36 0.49
CA PHE A 50 -4.90 4.60 0.64
C PHE A 50 -5.56 4.99 -0.68
N ALA A 51 -4.91 5.83 -1.48
CA ALA A 51 -5.39 6.14 -2.83
C ALA A 51 -5.49 4.87 -3.69
N THR A 52 -4.52 3.97 -3.58
CA THR A 52 -4.54 2.69 -4.30
C THR A 52 -5.65 1.77 -3.80
N ALA A 53 -5.87 1.65 -2.49
CA ALA A 53 -6.96 0.86 -1.94
C ALA A 53 -8.33 1.35 -2.43
N ARG A 54 -8.53 2.67 -2.49
CA ARG A 54 -9.76 3.31 -2.99
C ARG A 54 -9.95 3.11 -4.50
N ALA A 55 -8.90 3.26 -5.30
CA ALA A 55 -8.93 2.98 -6.74
C ALA A 55 -9.30 1.51 -7.02
N VAL A 56 -8.68 0.57 -6.29
CA VAL A 56 -8.99 -0.86 -6.39
C VAL A 56 -10.44 -1.15 -5.97
N ALA A 57 -10.99 -0.47 -4.96
CA ALA A 57 -12.40 -0.64 -4.59
C ALA A 57 -13.36 -0.31 -5.73
N ARG A 58 -13.05 0.70 -6.58
CA ARG A 58 -13.83 1.02 -7.78
C ARG A 58 -13.83 -0.09 -8.83
N THR A 59 -12.89 -1.03 -8.73
CA THR A 59 -12.81 -2.21 -9.59
C THR A 59 -13.74 -3.36 -9.15
N GLY A 60 -14.35 -3.25 -7.97
CA GLY A 60 -15.20 -4.28 -7.34
C GLY A 60 -14.50 -5.07 -6.23
N LEU A 61 -13.24 -4.76 -5.91
CA LEU A 61 -12.48 -5.44 -4.86
C LEU A 61 -12.17 -4.48 -3.71
N LEU A 62 -12.87 -4.64 -2.59
CA LEU A 62 -12.69 -3.78 -1.41
C LEU A 62 -11.56 -4.33 -0.52
N ILE A 63 -10.38 -3.69 -0.56
CA ILE A 63 -9.16 -4.13 0.16
C ILE A 63 -8.76 -3.19 1.30
N GLY A 64 -8.01 -3.69 2.28
CA GLY A 64 -7.43 -2.88 3.35
C GLY A 64 -6.33 -1.90 2.88
N GLY A 65 -6.05 -0.89 3.69
CA GLY A 65 -5.07 0.16 3.36
C GLY A 65 -3.64 -0.37 3.19
N SER A 66 -3.22 -1.35 3.98
CA SER A 66 -1.90 -2.01 3.84
C SER A 66 -1.77 -2.76 2.52
N ALA A 67 -2.82 -3.47 2.11
CA ALA A 67 -2.90 -4.13 0.82
C ALA A 67 -2.84 -3.12 -0.34
N GLY A 68 -3.44 -1.94 -0.18
CA GLY A 68 -3.28 -0.83 -1.10
C GLY A 68 -1.81 -0.46 -1.35
N GLY A 69 -0.98 -0.43 -0.31
CA GLY A 69 0.46 -0.20 -0.46
C GLY A 69 1.19 -1.33 -1.21
N VAL A 70 0.79 -2.58 -1.02
CA VAL A 70 1.39 -3.73 -1.72
C VAL A 70 1.04 -3.67 -3.21
N VAL A 71 -0.23 -3.41 -3.52
CA VAL A 71 -0.72 -3.25 -4.89
C VAL A 71 -0.07 -2.05 -5.57
N HIS A 72 0.09 -0.93 -4.85
CA HIS A 72 0.77 0.26 -5.37
C HIS A 72 2.17 -0.07 -5.87
N GLU A 73 2.97 -0.74 -5.04
CA GLU A 73 4.34 -1.11 -5.38
C GLU A 73 4.38 -2.11 -6.54
N ALA A 74 3.46 -3.08 -6.57
CA ALA A 74 3.34 -4.01 -7.70
C ALA A 74 3.05 -3.27 -9.01
N LEU A 75 2.08 -2.34 -9.03
CA LEU A 75 1.73 -1.52 -10.20
C LEU A 75 2.88 -0.59 -10.61
N ARG A 76 3.68 -0.12 -9.66
CA ARG A 76 4.86 0.72 -9.93
C ARG A 76 5.98 -0.08 -10.60
N ARG A 77 6.22 -1.32 -10.18
CA ARG A 77 7.28 -2.20 -10.71
C ARG A 77 6.92 -2.84 -12.04
N LEU A 78 5.65 -3.15 -12.26
CA LEU A 78 5.20 -3.96 -13.40
C LEU A 78 5.77 -3.49 -14.76
N PRO A 79 5.85 -2.19 -15.09
CA PRO A 79 6.39 -1.72 -16.37
C PRO A 79 7.90 -1.99 -16.57
N SER A 80 8.67 -2.21 -15.51
CA SER A 80 10.11 -2.48 -15.60
C SER A 80 10.45 -3.97 -15.64
N LEU A 81 9.44 -4.85 -15.52
CA LEU A 81 9.64 -6.30 -15.52
C LEU A 81 9.62 -6.85 -16.96
N PRO A 82 10.34 -7.94 -17.25
CA PRO A 82 10.31 -8.58 -18.56
C PRO A 82 8.88 -8.97 -18.98
N PRO A 83 8.53 -8.89 -20.28
CA PRO A 83 7.26 -9.39 -20.79
C PRO A 83 7.01 -10.85 -20.39
N GLY A 84 5.80 -11.17 -19.96
CA GLY A 84 5.43 -12.50 -19.47
C GLY A 84 5.73 -12.75 -17.99
N THR A 85 6.29 -11.78 -17.26
CA THR A 85 6.47 -11.88 -15.81
C THR A 85 5.12 -11.93 -15.09
N THR A 86 4.99 -12.84 -14.13
CA THR A 86 3.84 -12.90 -13.22
C THR A 86 4.20 -12.25 -11.89
N VAL A 87 3.42 -11.25 -11.46
CA VAL A 87 3.56 -10.61 -10.16
C VAL A 87 2.38 -11.03 -9.27
N VAL A 88 2.68 -11.46 -8.05
CA VAL A 88 1.66 -11.81 -7.05
C VAL A 88 1.73 -10.78 -5.92
N ALA A 89 0.59 -10.14 -5.64
CA ALA A 89 0.42 -9.23 -4.51
C ALA A 89 -0.51 -9.86 -3.48
N LEU A 90 -0.13 -9.83 -2.20
CA LEU A 90 -0.93 -10.37 -1.11
C LEU A 90 -1.90 -9.31 -0.56
N VAL A 91 -3.16 -9.70 -0.40
CA VAL A 91 -4.20 -8.90 0.25
C VAL A 91 -4.49 -9.54 1.60
N ASN A 92 -4.04 -8.89 2.66
CA ASN A 92 -4.08 -9.45 4.02
C ASN A 92 -5.48 -9.37 4.65
N ASP A 93 -6.31 -8.42 4.24
CA ASP A 93 -7.70 -8.29 4.67
C ASP A 93 -8.58 -7.44 3.74
N GLY A 94 -9.89 -7.45 4.02
CA GLY A 94 -10.91 -6.68 3.32
C GLY A 94 -11.06 -5.25 3.84
N GLY A 95 -11.54 -4.36 2.95
CA GLY A 95 -11.66 -2.93 3.23
C GLY A 95 -12.86 -2.54 4.10
N GLU A 96 -13.77 -3.47 4.41
CA GLU A 96 -14.98 -3.22 5.20
C GLU A 96 -14.71 -2.70 6.62
N LYS A 97 -13.52 -2.98 7.17
CA LYS A 97 -13.08 -2.52 8.49
C LYS A 97 -12.64 -1.05 8.49
N TYR A 98 -12.52 -0.44 7.32
CA TYR A 98 -11.91 0.87 7.12
C TYR A 98 -12.86 1.88 6.47
N LEU A 99 -14.17 1.59 6.50
CA LEU A 99 -15.19 2.45 5.89
C LEU A 99 -15.25 3.85 6.50
N ASP A 100 -14.94 3.97 7.79
CA ASP A 100 -14.89 5.21 8.58
C ASP A 100 -13.49 5.86 8.62
N THR A 101 -12.53 5.28 7.89
CA THR A 101 -11.13 5.73 7.84
C THR A 101 -10.63 5.86 6.41
N VAL A 102 -10.02 4.82 5.85
CA VAL A 102 -9.41 4.81 4.50
C VAL A 102 -10.44 5.17 3.42
N PHE A 103 -11.70 4.76 3.59
CA PHE A 103 -12.76 5.06 2.62
C PHE A 103 -13.62 6.28 2.99
N ASP A 104 -13.25 7.03 4.02
CA ASP A 104 -13.92 8.28 4.43
C ASP A 104 -13.10 9.51 4.00
N ASP A 105 -13.69 10.34 3.13
CA ASP A 105 -13.02 11.53 2.58
C ASP A 105 -12.72 12.57 3.65
N GLY A 106 -13.59 12.70 4.66
CA GLY A 106 -13.40 13.64 5.76
C GLY A 106 -12.24 13.23 6.66
N TRP A 107 -12.12 11.94 6.97
CA TRP A 107 -11.04 11.37 7.75
C TRP A 107 -9.68 11.55 7.07
N LEU A 108 -9.63 11.33 5.75
CA LEU A 108 -8.44 11.54 4.92
C LEU A 108 -8.08 13.02 4.83
N ALA A 109 -9.05 13.90 4.52
CA ALA A 109 -8.81 15.33 4.39
C ALA A 109 -8.30 15.96 5.70
N ALA A 110 -8.87 15.55 6.84
CA ALA A 110 -8.43 16.00 8.17
C ALA A 110 -6.97 15.63 8.50
N ARG A 111 -6.37 14.68 7.77
CA ARG A 111 -4.99 14.19 7.95
C ARG A 111 -4.08 14.55 6.78
N GLY A 112 -4.57 15.30 5.80
CA GLY A 112 -3.80 15.63 4.59
C GLY A 112 -3.50 14.41 3.70
N LEU A 113 -4.32 13.36 3.78
CA LEU A 113 -4.13 12.11 3.05
C LEU A 113 -5.03 11.97 1.82
N LEU A 114 -6.00 12.86 1.65
CA LEU A 114 -6.89 12.84 0.50
C LEU A 114 -6.14 13.31 -0.75
N ALA A 115 -5.89 12.40 -1.69
CA ALA A 115 -5.11 12.65 -2.90
C ALA A 115 -5.85 12.17 -4.17
N PRO A 116 -6.84 12.95 -4.67
CA PRO A 116 -7.65 12.55 -5.82
C PRO A 116 -6.88 12.41 -7.14
N ASP A 117 -5.75 13.10 -7.26
CA ASP A 117 -4.81 12.99 -8.39
C ASP A 117 -4.06 11.67 -8.38
N VAL A 118 -3.59 11.22 -7.21
CA VAL A 118 -2.96 9.90 -7.05
C VAL A 118 -3.99 8.78 -7.32
N GLU A 119 -5.23 8.92 -6.81
CA GLU A 119 -6.32 7.97 -7.13
C GLU A 119 -6.53 7.83 -8.64
N ARG A 120 -6.64 8.96 -9.36
CA ARG A 120 -6.81 8.96 -10.82
C ARG A 120 -5.65 8.30 -11.55
N GLU A 121 -4.41 8.57 -11.14
CA GLU A 121 -3.25 7.95 -11.77
C GLU A 121 -3.29 6.42 -11.65
N ILE A 122 -3.71 5.90 -10.48
CA ILE A 122 -3.85 4.47 -10.25
C ILE A 122 -5.01 3.88 -11.08
N ASP A 123 -6.15 4.57 -11.14
CA ASP A 123 -7.29 4.17 -11.97
C ASP A 123 -6.90 4.05 -13.45
N GLU A 124 -6.09 4.99 -13.96
CA GLU A 124 -5.58 4.96 -15.33
C GLU A 124 -4.65 3.76 -15.57
N ARG A 125 -3.76 3.46 -14.62
CA ARG A 125 -2.86 2.29 -14.67
C ARG A 125 -3.66 0.99 -14.70
N LEU A 126 -4.62 0.83 -13.79
CA LEU A 126 -5.51 -0.34 -13.73
C LEU A 126 -6.33 -0.49 -15.01
N SER A 127 -6.84 0.60 -15.56
CA SER A 127 -7.61 0.61 -16.80
C SER A 127 -6.78 0.18 -18.02
N LYS A 128 -5.50 0.55 -18.07
CA LYS A 128 -4.57 0.09 -19.12
C LYS A 128 -4.34 -1.42 -19.03
N LEU A 129 -4.16 -1.96 -17.83
CA LEU A 129 -3.94 -3.40 -17.63
C LEU A 129 -5.15 -4.25 -18.01
N ARG A 130 -6.38 -3.75 -17.83
CA ARG A 130 -7.61 -4.46 -18.23
C ARG A 130 -7.85 -4.55 -19.74
N ARG A 131 -7.19 -3.71 -20.52
CA ARG A 131 -7.36 -3.63 -21.98
C ARG A 131 -6.35 -4.48 -22.77
N ASN A 132 -5.33 -4.99 -22.09
CA ASN A 132 -4.34 -5.91 -22.64
C ASN A 132 -4.75 -7.35 -22.35
#